data_AF-A0A2I0EXB0-F1
#
_entry.id   AF-A0A2I0EXB0-F1
#
_cell.length_a   1.000
_cell.length_b   1.000
_cell.length_c   1.000
_cell.angle_alpha   90.00
_cell.angle_beta   90.00
_cell.angle_gamma   90.00
#
_symmetry.space_group_name_H-M   'P 1'
#
loop_
_entity.id
_entity.type
_entity.pdbx_description
1 polymer ?
#
loop_
_entity_poly.entity_id
_entity_poly.type
_entity_poly.pdbx_seq_one_letter_code
_entity_poly.pdbx_strand_id
1 'polypeptide(L)'
;MENWKAVELVKDLLFGLGLYALITVVGLFVTMATSRGSDTLLLNDEVRGDMATSTLLWMVVPAFLLSLGLSALRRIRMKNAALRISIVWAVLLLFLYLVAALWSGIFTVLIASVSFYLFLVAVFLGPIVYSFLKKLPAWK
;
A
#
# COMPACT_ATOMS: atom_id res chain seq x y z
N MET A 1 -16.28 -21.47 16.80
CA MET A 1 -15.95 -21.26 15.36
C MET A 1 -15.52 -19.82 15.03
N GLU A 2 -15.80 -18.80 15.87
CA GLU A 2 -15.35 -17.42 15.64
C GLU A 2 -13.84 -17.20 15.76
N ASN A 3 -13.19 -17.88 16.72
CA ASN A 3 -11.76 -17.66 17.01
C ASN A 3 -10.84 -17.89 15.80
N TRP A 4 -11.19 -18.84 14.91
CA TRP A 4 -10.37 -19.13 13.73
C TRP A 4 -10.40 -17.99 12.70
N LYS A 5 -11.59 -17.42 12.43
CA LYS A 5 -11.74 -16.30 11.50
C LYS A 5 -11.04 -15.05 12.04
N ALA A 6 -11.14 -14.81 13.35
CA ALA A 6 -10.44 -13.71 14.01
C ALA A 6 -8.90 -13.86 13.87
N VAL A 7 -8.36 -15.06 14.09
CA VAL A 7 -6.92 -15.33 13.95
C VAL A 7 -6.44 -15.13 12.51
N GLU A 8 -7.22 -15.53 11.51
CA GLU A 8 -6.89 -15.24 10.10
C GLU A 8 -6.85 -13.75 9.82
N LEU A 9 -7.84 -12.99 10.32
CA LEU A 9 -7.94 -11.55 10.13
C LEU A 9 -6.78 -10.81 10.82
N VAL A 10 -6.41 -11.22 12.04
CA VAL A 10 -5.24 -10.66 12.75
C VAL A 10 -3.95 -10.92 11.95
N LYS A 11 -3.77 -12.12 11.39
CA LYS A 11 -2.61 -12.39 10.53
C LYS A 11 -2.62 -11.52 9.28
N ASP A 12 -3.78 -11.34 8.66
CA ASP A 12 -3.90 -10.51 7.46
C ASP A 12 -3.59 -9.04 7.79
N LEU A 13 -4.00 -8.54 8.96
CA LEU A 13 -3.61 -7.22 9.48
C LEU A 13 -2.10 -7.11 9.76
N LEU A 14 -1.50 -8.10 10.42
CA LEU A 14 -0.05 -8.09 10.71
C LEU A 14 0.79 -8.07 9.43
N PHE A 15 0.40 -8.84 8.41
CA PHE A 15 1.06 -8.78 7.10
C PHE A 15 0.81 -7.43 6.41
N GLY A 16 -0.37 -6.82 6.58
CA GLY A 16 -0.66 -5.48 6.08
C GLY A 16 0.20 -4.41 6.75
N LEU A 17 0.44 -4.50 8.06
CA LEU A 17 1.37 -3.64 8.78
C LEU A 17 2.82 -3.85 8.32
N GLY A 18 3.22 -5.11 8.10
CA GLY A 18 4.52 -5.42 7.51
C GLY A 18 4.70 -4.86 6.11
N LEU A 19 3.65 -4.92 5.27
CA LEU A 19 3.63 -4.31 3.95
C LEU A 19 3.78 -2.79 4.05
N TYR A 20 3.04 -2.14 4.95
CA TYR A 20 3.16 -0.70 5.20
C TYR A 20 4.60 -0.33 5.58
N ALA A 21 5.21 -1.04 6.53
CA ALA A 21 6.59 -0.79 6.95
C ALA A 21 7.59 -0.92 5.79
N LEU A 22 7.46 -1.95 4.95
CA LEU A 22 8.31 -2.14 3.78
C LEU A 22 8.10 -1.03 2.73
N ILE A 23 6.85 -0.65 2.48
CA ILE A 23 6.51 0.47 1.61
C ILE A 23 7.12 1.77 2.15
N THR A 24 7.08 2.02 3.46
CA THR A 24 7.71 3.20 4.05
C THR A 24 9.22 3.20 3.79
N VAL A 25 9.90 2.08 4.04
CA VAL A 25 11.34 1.95 3.79
C VAL A 25 11.68 2.18 2.31
N VAL A 26 10.95 1.55 1.39
CA VAL A 26 11.15 1.76 -0.05
C VAL A 26 10.80 3.19 -0.46
N GLY A 27 9.76 3.78 0.13
CA GLY A 27 9.36 5.17 -0.08
C GLY A 27 10.45 6.16 0.31
N LEU A 28 11.20 5.89 1.38
CA LEU A 28 12.37 6.69 1.75
C LEU A 28 13.45 6.60 0.68
N PHE A 29 13.77 5.40 0.18
CA PHE A 29 14.75 5.24 -0.91
C PHE A 29 14.32 5.94 -2.19
N VAL A 30 13.04 5.84 -2.58
CA VAL A 30 12.49 6.54 -3.74
C VAL A 30 12.62 8.05 -3.53
N THR A 31 12.22 8.55 -2.38
CA THR A 31 12.33 9.98 -2.05
C THR A 31 13.77 10.47 -2.15
N MET A 32 14.74 9.73 -1.60
CA MET A 32 16.16 10.05 -1.71
C MET A 32 16.67 10.06 -3.15
N ALA A 33 16.19 9.13 -3.98
CA ALA A 33 16.58 9.06 -5.39
C ALA A 33 15.93 10.16 -6.24
N THR A 34 14.74 10.64 -5.86
CA THR A 34 13.98 11.63 -6.62
C THR A 34 14.09 13.06 -6.10
N SER A 35 14.56 13.27 -4.87
CA SER A 35 14.72 14.60 -4.28
C SER A 35 15.91 15.33 -4.90
N ARG A 36 15.65 16.24 -5.84
CA ARG A 36 16.64 17.19 -6.37
C ARG A 36 16.82 18.36 -5.40
N GLY A 37 17.76 18.26 -4.46
CA GLY A 37 18.22 19.37 -3.62
C GLY A 37 17.22 19.84 -2.55
N SER A 38 17.65 19.85 -1.30
CA SER A 38 16.84 20.02 -0.09
C SER A 38 16.29 21.43 0.18
N ASP A 39 16.65 22.44 -0.61
CA ASP A 39 16.46 23.84 -0.19
C ASP A 39 15.09 24.43 -0.59
N THR A 40 14.31 23.76 -1.43
CA THR A 40 12.98 24.21 -1.87
C THR A 40 11.82 23.63 -1.07
N LEU A 41 12.08 22.59 -0.27
CA LEU A 41 11.07 21.86 0.53
C LEU A 41 10.50 22.66 1.70
N LEU A 42 11.21 23.71 2.13
CA LEU A 42 10.83 24.56 3.27
C LEU A 42 9.97 25.78 2.88
N LEU A 43 9.73 26.02 1.58
CA LEU A 43 9.26 27.32 1.10
C LEU A 43 7.81 27.36 0.60
N ASN A 44 7.19 26.23 0.21
CA ASN A 44 5.81 26.24 -0.31
C ASN A 44 5.11 24.88 -0.13
N ASP A 45 3.88 24.89 0.39
CA ASP A 45 3.05 23.69 0.57
C ASP A 45 2.65 23.04 -0.77
N GLU A 46 2.58 23.81 -1.86
CA GLU A 46 2.34 23.28 -3.21
C GLU A 46 3.48 22.35 -3.65
N VAL A 47 4.74 22.73 -3.37
CA VAL A 47 5.93 21.93 -3.72
C VAL A 47 5.97 20.63 -2.91
N ARG A 48 5.58 20.68 -1.63
CA ARG A 48 5.46 19.49 -0.79
C ARG A 48 4.39 18.53 -1.33
N GLY A 49 3.27 19.07 -1.82
CA GLY A 49 2.20 18.30 -2.44
C GLY A 49 2.60 17.62 -3.75
N ASP A 50 3.32 18.33 -4.61
CA ASP A 50 3.85 17.79 -5.86
C ASP A 50 4.92 16.72 -5.64
N MET A 51 5.79 16.90 -4.64
CA MET A 51 6.77 15.89 -4.25
C MET A 51 6.11 14.64 -3.67
N ALA A 52 5.09 14.79 -2.83
CA ALA A 52 4.31 13.65 -2.33
C ALA A 52 3.62 12.89 -3.47
N THR A 53 3.01 13.61 -4.41
CA THR A 53 2.30 13.05 -5.56
C THR A 53 3.24 12.30 -6.51
N SER A 54 4.41 12.87 -6.81
CA SER A 54 5.43 12.24 -7.66
C SER A 54 6.07 11.03 -7.00
N THR A 55 6.38 11.11 -5.71
CA THR A 55 6.89 9.98 -4.93
C THR A 55 5.89 8.82 -4.93
N LEU A 56 4.60 9.11 -4.75
CA LEU A 56 3.55 8.09 -4.82
C LEU A 56 3.46 7.41 -6.19
N LEU A 57 3.64 8.16 -7.30
CA LEU A 57 3.70 7.58 -8.64
C LEU A 57 4.85 6.59 -8.80
N TRP A 58 6.05 6.98 -8.36
CA TRP A 58 7.21 6.10 -8.37
C TRP A 58 7.03 4.89 -7.45
N MET A 59 6.22 5.02 -6.40
CA MET A 59 5.89 3.94 -5.48
C MET A 59 4.82 2.97 -5.97
N VAL A 60 4.09 3.26 -7.05
CA VAL A 60 3.05 2.36 -7.60
C VAL A 60 3.64 0.98 -7.93
N VAL A 61 4.74 0.93 -8.69
CA VAL A 61 5.36 -0.32 -9.11
C VAL A 61 5.98 -1.08 -7.92
N PRO A 62 6.83 -0.45 -7.07
CA PRO A 62 7.34 -1.10 -5.88
C PRO A 62 6.25 -1.60 -4.93
N ALA A 63 5.18 -0.83 -4.69
CA ALA A 63 4.09 -1.24 -3.82
C ALA A 63 3.33 -2.45 -4.36
N PHE A 64 3.11 -2.50 -5.68
CA PHE A 64 2.57 -3.69 -6.35
C PHE A 64 3.46 -4.91 -6.14
N LEU A 65 4.76 -4.78 -6.38
CA LEU A 65 5.72 -5.89 -6.23
C LEU A 65 5.83 -6.38 -4.79
N LEU A 66 5.86 -5.46 -3.82
CA LEU A 66 5.85 -5.79 -2.40
C LEU A 66 4.55 -6.51 -2.00
N SER A 67 3.40 -6.00 -2.43
CA SER A 67 2.11 -6.63 -2.16
C SER A 67 2.03 -8.04 -2.76
N LEU A 68 2.51 -8.23 -3.99
CA LEU A 68 2.60 -9.54 -4.63
C LEU A 68 3.57 -10.47 -3.90
N GLY A 69 4.73 -9.96 -3.49
CA GLY A 69 5.75 -10.72 -2.74
C GLY A 69 5.26 -11.18 -1.37
N LEU A 70 4.61 -10.29 -0.60
CA LEU A 70 4.01 -10.68 0.68
C LEU A 70 2.85 -11.64 0.50
N SER A 71 2.09 -11.55 -0.60
CA SER A 71 1.04 -12.52 -0.93
C SER A 71 1.61 -13.91 -1.14
N ALA A 72 2.78 -14.00 -1.78
CA ALA A 72 3.53 -15.25 -1.91
C ALA A 72 4.01 -15.78 -0.55
N LEU A 73 4.54 -14.90 0.31
CA LEU A 73 5.01 -15.27 1.66
C LEU A 73 3.86 -15.76 2.56
N ARG A 74 2.68 -15.13 2.44
CA ARG A 74 1.46 -15.51 3.16
C ARG A 74 0.92 -16.87 2.73
N ARG A 75 1.35 -17.40 1.58
CA ARG A 75 0.93 -18.68 0.99
C ARG A 75 -0.60 -18.77 0.83
N ILE A 76 -1.18 -17.80 0.15
CA ILE A 76 -2.62 -17.75 -0.09
C ILE A 76 -3.05 -18.97 -0.93
N ARG A 77 -4.06 -19.71 -0.46
CA ARG A 77 -4.51 -20.96 -1.09
C ARG A 77 -5.81 -20.84 -1.90
N MET A 78 -6.58 -19.76 -1.71
CA MET A 78 -7.92 -19.60 -2.28
C MET A 78 -8.09 -18.20 -2.87
N LYS A 79 -8.87 -18.06 -3.95
CA LYS A 79 -9.20 -16.74 -4.54
C LYS A 79 -9.96 -15.84 -3.56
N ASN A 80 -10.89 -16.40 -2.78
CA ASN A 80 -11.67 -15.64 -1.80
C ASN A 80 -10.77 -15.10 -0.67
N ALA A 81 -9.75 -15.87 -0.28
CA ALA A 81 -8.76 -15.41 0.70
C ALA A 81 -7.88 -14.29 0.11
N ALA A 82 -7.50 -14.39 -1.16
CA ALA A 82 -6.77 -13.32 -1.85
C ALA A 82 -7.57 -12.02 -1.89
N LEU A 83 -8.87 -12.08 -2.21
CA LEU A 83 -9.74 -10.91 -2.21
C LEU A 83 -9.86 -10.30 -0.82
N ARG A 84 -10.08 -11.12 0.22
CA ARG A 84 -10.13 -10.66 1.62
C ARG A 84 -8.84 -9.94 2.02
N ILE A 85 -7.69 -10.55 1.75
CA ILE A 85 -6.37 -9.98 2.07
C ILE A 85 -6.18 -8.65 1.33
N SER A 86 -6.57 -8.59 0.05
CA SER A 86 -6.48 -7.36 -0.76
C SER A 86 -7.31 -6.23 -0.16
N ILE A 87 -8.54 -6.52 0.27
CA ILE A 87 -9.42 -5.54 0.94
C ILE A 87 -8.79 -5.10 2.27
N VAL A 88 -8.37 -6.04 3.11
CA VAL A 88 -7.79 -5.75 4.44
C VAL A 88 -6.55 -4.86 4.28
N TRP A 89 -5.65 -5.18 3.36
CA TRP A 89 -4.44 -4.37 3.15
C TRP A 89 -4.76 -3.00 2.57
N ALA A 90 -5.60 -2.92 1.55
CA ALA A 90 -5.96 -1.63 0.95
C ALA A 90 -6.65 -0.69 1.95
N VAL A 91 -7.59 -1.21 2.75
CA VAL A 91 -8.29 -0.45 3.79
C VAL A 91 -7.34 -0.03 4.90
N LEU A 92 -6.46 -0.94 5.34
CA LEU A 92 -5.45 -0.63 6.35
C LEU A 92 -4.48 0.46 5.88
N LEU A 93 -3.95 0.35 4.66
CA LEU A 93 -3.06 1.37 4.11
C LEU A 93 -3.79 2.69 3.90
N LEU A 94 -5.01 2.68 3.37
CA LEU A 94 -5.83 3.89 3.28
C LEU A 94 -5.91 4.58 4.64
N PHE A 95 -6.29 3.84 5.69
CA PHE A 95 -6.38 4.39 7.05
C PHE A 95 -5.04 4.96 7.53
N LEU A 96 -3.94 4.22 7.41
CA LEU A 96 -2.62 4.65 7.89
C LEU A 96 -2.11 5.88 7.13
N TYR A 97 -2.29 5.94 5.81
CA TYR A 97 -1.89 7.09 5.00
C TYR A 97 -2.75 8.33 5.29
N LEU A 98 -4.05 8.17 5.56
CA LEU A 98 -4.89 9.29 6.00
C LEU A 98 -4.43 9.84 7.35
N VAL A 99 -4.13 8.96 8.32
CA VAL A 99 -3.59 9.37 9.63
C VAL A 99 -2.25 10.10 9.45
N ALA A 100 -1.35 9.57 8.61
CA ALA A 100 -0.06 10.21 8.33
C ALA A 100 -0.23 11.57 7.63
N ALA A 101 -1.19 11.71 6.72
CA ALA A 101 -1.46 12.94 6.00
C ALA A 101 -2.11 14.03 6.88
N LEU A 102 -2.98 13.63 7.81
CA LEU A 102 -3.51 14.53 8.85
C LEU A 102 -2.39 15.06 9.73
N TRP A 103 -1.46 14.19 10.14
CA TRP A 103 -0.32 14.58 10.97
C TRP A 103 0.65 15.53 10.27
N SER A 104 0.86 15.34 8.96
CA SER A 104 1.85 16.10 8.17
C SER A 104 1.30 17.35 7.46
N GLY A 105 -0.02 17.60 7.55
CA GLY A 105 -0.68 18.76 6.96
C GLY A 105 -1.01 18.64 5.46
N ILE A 106 -0.75 17.49 4.82
CA ILE A 106 -0.94 17.28 3.37
C ILE A 106 -2.24 16.53 3.03
N PHE A 107 -3.19 16.46 3.96
CA PHE A 107 -4.41 15.66 3.82
C PHE A 107 -5.23 15.99 2.56
N THR A 108 -5.47 17.27 2.30
CA THR A 108 -6.23 17.73 1.12
C THR A 108 -5.52 17.37 -0.18
N VAL A 109 -4.20 17.54 -0.24
CA VAL A 109 -3.39 17.16 -1.39
C VAL A 109 -3.43 15.65 -1.62
N LEU A 110 -3.28 14.84 -0.57
CA LEU A 110 -3.27 13.39 -0.70
C LEU A 110 -4.60 12.85 -1.26
N ILE A 111 -5.73 13.36 -0.77
CA ILE A 111 -7.06 12.94 -1.24
C ILE A 111 -7.34 13.44 -2.66
N ALA A 112 -6.88 14.63 -3.03
CA ALA A 112 -7.02 15.11 -4.40
C ALA A 112 -6.07 14.39 -5.39
N SER A 113 -5.09 13.64 -4.89
CA SER A 113 -4.04 13.03 -5.70
C SER A 113 -4.48 11.74 -6.39
N VAL A 114 -4.50 11.74 -7.73
CA VAL A 114 -4.70 10.53 -8.54
C VAL A 114 -3.66 9.45 -8.21
N SER A 115 -2.43 9.87 -7.92
CA SER A 115 -1.30 8.99 -7.58
C SER A 115 -1.56 8.16 -6.33
N PHE A 116 -2.25 8.73 -5.33
CA PHE A 116 -2.60 8.00 -4.12
C PHE A 116 -3.59 6.85 -4.42
N TYR A 117 -4.59 7.10 -5.26
CA TYR A 117 -5.54 6.07 -5.67
C TYR A 117 -4.88 4.98 -6.53
N LEU A 118 -3.99 5.35 -7.46
CA LEU A 118 -3.22 4.37 -8.24
C LEU A 118 -2.33 3.51 -7.35
N PHE A 119 -1.72 4.10 -6.33
CA PHE A 119 -0.93 3.39 -5.32
C PHE A 119 -1.79 2.39 -4.53
N LEU A 120 -2.99 2.79 -4.08
CA LEU A 120 -3.92 1.87 -3.38
C LEU A 120 -4.39 0.73 -4.30
N VAL A 121 -4.68 1.02 -5.56
CA VAL A 121 -5.03 0.00 -6.57
C VAL A 121 -3.88 -0.97 -6.78
N ALA A 122 -2.64 -0.49 -6.86
CA ALA A 122 -1.46 -1.34 -6.97
C ALA A 122 -1.32 -2.30 -5.76
N VAL A 123 -1.51 -1.80 -4.55
CA VAL A 123 -1.49 -2.65 -3.34
C VAL A 123 -2.62 -3.67 -3.37
N PHE A 124 -3.83 -3.26 -3.75
CA PHE A 124 -4.99 -4.13 -3.85
C PHE A 124 -4.83 -5.23 -4.93
N LEU A 125 -4.18 -4.91 -6.06
CA LEU A 125 -3.99 -5.87 -7.14
C LEU A 125 -2.95 -6.95 -6.81
N GLY A 126 -2.01 -6.71 -5.88
CA GLY A 126 -0.95 -7.66 -5.54
C GLY A 126 -1.45 -9.07 -5.22
N PRO A 127 -2.34 -9.27 -4.22
CA PRO A 127 -2.83 -10.60 -3.85
C PRO A 127 -3.77 -11.18 -4.90
N ILE A 128 -4.53 -10.33 -5.61
CA ILE A 128 -5.41 -10.76 -6.71
C ILE A 128 -4.59 -11.35 -7.84
N VAL A 129 -3.60 -10.60 -8.35
CA VAL A 129 -2.72 -11.06 -9.43
C VAL A 129 -1.98 -12.32 -8.99
N TYR A 130 -1.49 -12.39 -7.75
CA TYR A 130 -0.90 -13.62 -7.21
C TYR A 130 -1.85 -14.83 -7.32
N SER A 131 -3.13 -14.65 -7.00
CA SER A 131 -4.13 -15.72 -7.10
C SER A 131 -4.36 -16.22 -8.53
N PHE A 132 -4.27 -15.31 -9.52
CA PHE A 132 -4.36 -15.65 -10.94
C PHE A 132 -3.09 -16.36 -11.43
N LEU A 133 -1.90 -15.87 -11.05
CA LEU A 133 -0.62 -16.48 -11.40
C LEU A 133 -0.51 -17.91 -10.86
N LYS A 134 -1.01 -18.17 -9.64
CA LYS A 134 -1.03 -19.50 -9.03
C LYS A 134 -2.27 -20.34 -9.41
N LYS A 135 -3.18 -19.82 -10.24
CA LYS A 135 -4.42 -20.49 -10.67
C LYS A 135 -5.20 -21.09 -9.49
N LEU A 136 -5.36 -20.32 -8.41
CA LEU A 136 -5.99 -20.81 -7.19
C LEU A 136 -7.48 -21.14 -7.42
N PRO A 137 -8.03 -22.16 -6.74
CA PRO A 137 -9.45 -22.47 -6.82
C PRO A 137 -10.31 -21.34 -6.22
N ALA A 138 -11.44 -21.06 -6.87
CA ALA A 138 -12.54 -20.32 -6.27
C ALA A 138 -13.42 -21.31 -5.49
N TRP A 139 -13.99 -20.88 -4.37
CA TRP A 139 -15.07 -21.65 -3.75
C TRP A 139 -16.27 -21.65 -4.72
N LYS A 140 -16.82 -22.84 -4.99
CA LYS A 140 -18.13 -22.97 -5.64
C LYS A 140 -19.22 -22.69 -4.61
#